data_AF-A0A970D8R5-F1
#
_entry.id   AF-A0A970D8R5-F1
#
_cell.length_a   1.000
_cell.length_b   1.000
_cell.length_c   1.000
_cell.angle_alpha   90.00
_cell.angle_beta   90.00
_cell.angle_gamma   90.00
#
_symmetry.space_group_name_H-M   'P 1'
#
loop_
_entity.id
_entity.type
_entity.pdbx_description
1 polymer ?
#
loop_
_entity_poly.entity_id
_entity_poly.type
_entity_poly.pdbx_seq_one_letter_code
_entity_poly.pdbx_strand_id
1 'polypeptide(L)'
;MEKNKMSNIEILIFEVVLCAVIVVLGLTDKKVLFLQGPRAMTIVLGIMGMLLCTISIGKFISAAPGHPLTILGYIFGVVALTAFITQVFKLEIPVLRDPAKALVILAVALVLKGLIARFQPMLSRA
;
A
#
# COMPACT_ATOMS: atom_id res chain seq x y z
N MET A 1 -11.75 -15.24 -23.53
CA MET A 1 -11.00 -14.84 -22.32
C MET A 1 -11.94 -14.06 -21.42
N GLU A 2 -12.58 -14.76 -20.50
CA GLU A 2 -13.51 -14.17 -19.54
C GLU A 2 -12.72 -13.29 -18.58
N LYS A 3 -12.81 -11.97 -18.76
CA LYS A 3 -12.19 -10.99 -17.89
C LYS A 3 -13.01 -10.97 -16.60
N ASN A 4 -12.70 -11.92 -15.71
CA ASN A 4 -13.39 -12.08 -14.43
C ASN A 4 -13.29 -10.75 -13.68
N LYS A 5 -14.41 -10.03 -13.59
CA LYS A 5 -14.52 -8.71 -12.99
C LYS A 5 -14.42 -8.93 -11.48
N MET A 6 -13.19 -9.01 -10.96
CA MET A 6 -12.97 -9.24 -9.54
C MET A 6 -13.79 -8.25 -8.72
N SER A 7 -14.52 -8.77 -7.74
CA SER A 7 -15.30 -7.94 -6.84
C SER A 7 -14.36 -7.03 -6.05
N ASN A 8 -14.79 -5.82 -5.71
CA ASN A 8 -14.00 -4.90 -4.88
C ASN A 8 -13.53 -5.54 -3.54
N ILE A 9 -14.23 -6.58 -3.06
CA ILE A 9 -13.84 -7.38 -1.90
C ILE A 9 -12.61 -8.25 -2.19
N GLU A 10 -12.55 -8.88 -3.35
CA GLU A 10 -11.46 -9.79 -3.72
C GLU A 10 -10.15 -9.02 -3.87
N ILE A 11 -10.20 -7.80 -4.40
CA ILE A 11 -9.03 -6.91 -4.51
C ILE A 11 -8.49 -6.56 -3.12
N LEU A 12 -9.37 -6.28 -2.15
CA LEU A 12 -8.96 -5.95 -0.78
C LEU A 12 -8.38 -7.17 -0.06
N ILE A 13 -9.01 -8.33 -0.18
CA ILE A 13 -8.47 -9.58 0.39
C ILE A 13 -7.09 -9.85 -0.21
N PHE A 14 -6.94 -9.70 -1.53
CA PHE A 14 -5.66 -9.86 -2.20
C PHE A 14 -4.61 -8.86 -1.70
N GLU A 15 -4.96 -7.57 -1.55
CA GLU A 15 -4.05 -6.53 -1.06
C GLU A 15 -3.60 -6.79 0.39
N VAL A 16 -4.53 -7.17 1.27
CA VAL A 16 -4.24 -7.49 2.68
C VAL A 16 -3.35 -8.73 2.78
N VAL A 17 -3.67 -9.79 2.04
CA VAL A 17 -2.88 -11.03 2.03
C VAL A 17 -1.48 -10.75 1.46
N LEU A 18 -1.38 -10.00 0.36
CA LEU A 18 -0.10 -9.62 -0.24
C LEU A 18 0.76 -8.82 0.74
N CYS A 19 0.19 -7.81 1.41
CA CYS A 19 0.89 -7.02 2.42
C CYS A 19 1.35 -7.90 3.58
N ALA A 20 0.48 -8.75 4.13
CA ALA A 20 0.80 -9.64 5.23
C ALA A 20 1.96 -10.60 4.88
N VAL A 21 1.90 -11.22 3.69
CA VAL A 21 2.95 -12.13 3.20
C VAL A 21 4.28 -11.39 3.04
N ILE A 22 4.29 -10.21 2.42
CA ILE A 22 5.54 -9.47 2.19
C ILE A 22 6.12 -8.93 3.51
N VAL A 23 5.29 -8.51 4.46
CA VAL A 23 5.73 -8.10 5.81
C VAL A 23 6.36 -9.27 6.54
N VAL A 24 5.69 -10.43 6.60
CA VAL A 24 6.22 -11.62 7.28
C VAL A 24 7.53 -12.06 6.64
N LEU A 25 7.60 -12.11 5.31
CA LEU A 25 8.84 -12.46 4.61
C LEU A 25 9.96 -11.44 4.85
N GLY A 26 9.64 -10.15 4.87
CA GLY A 26 10.61 -9.09 5.14
C GLY A 26 11.09 -9.01 6.58
N LEU A 27 10.27 -9.42 7.56
CA LEU A 27 10.65 -9.51 8.98
C LEU A 27 11.40 -10.80 9.33
N THR A 28 11.13 -11.90 8.62
CA THR A 28 11.77 -13.19 8.89
C THR A 28 13.17 -13.30 8.26
N ASP A 29 13.62 -12.28 7.51
CA ASP A 29 14.90 -12.25 6.79
C ASP A 29 15.18 -13.52 5.95
N LYS A 30 14.10 -14.24 5.57
CA LYS A 30 14.21 -15.45 4.78
C LYS A 30 14.56 -15.05 3.36
N LYS A 31 15.70 -15.54 2.88
CA LYS A 31 16.15 -15.40 1.49
C LYS A 31 15.16 -16.10 0.56
N VAL A 32 14.14 -15.38 0.13
CA VAL A 32 13.19 -15.83 -0.88
C VAL A 32 13.44 -14.97 -2.13
N LEU A 33 13.86 -15.60 -3.23
CA LEU A 33 13.98 -14.96 -4.56
C LEU A 33 14.99 -13.79 -4.69
N PHE A 34 16.25 -13.93 -4.28
CA PHE A 34 17.32 -12.90 -4.48
C PHE A 34 17.11 -11.55 -3.76
N LEU A 35 15.95 -11.29 -3.17
CA LEU A 35 15.70 -10.15 -2.30
C LEU A 35 16.27 -10.43 -0.91
N GLN A 36 17.36 -9.75 -0.58
CA GLN A 36 18.00 -9.83 0.74
C GLN A 36 17.68 -8.58 1.56
N GLY A 37 17.18 -8.81 2.77
CA GLY A 37 16.99 -7.80 3.79
C GLY A 37 15.63 -7.08 3.74
N PRO A 38 15.19 -6.52 4.88
CA PRO A 38 13.89 -5.87 5.00
C PRO A 38 13.71 -4.71 4.01
N ARG A 39 14.81 -4.04 3.63
CA ARG A 39 14.84 -2.90 2.70
C ARG A 39 14.38 -3.27 1.30
N ALA A 40 14.86 -4.39 0.76
CA ALA A 40 14.50 -4.81 -0.59
C ALA A 40 13.01 -5.16 -0.66
N MET A 41 12.49 -5.80 0.40
CA MET A 41 11.07 -6.10 0.56
C MET A 41 10.22 -4.84 0.71
N THR A 42 10.74 -3.79 1.36
CA THR A 42 10.04 -2.50 1.44
C THR A 42 9.90 -1.85 0.07
N ILE A 43 10.94 -1.93 -0.76
CA ILE A 43 10.93 -1.37 -2.11
C ILE A 43 9.95 -2.14 -2.99
N VAL A 44 9.97 -3.47 -2.96
CA VAL A 44 9.02 -4.29 -3.73
C VAL A 44 7.59 -4.05 -3.28
N LEU A 45 7.35 -4.02 -1.97
CA LEU A 45 6.03 -3.69 -1.43
C LEU A 45 5.58 -2.28 -1.87
N GLY A 46 6.49 -1.32 -1.92
CA GLY A 46 6.19 0.04 -2.36
C GLY A 46 5.81 0.11 -3.84
N ILE A 47 6.53 -0.60 -4.71
CA ILE A 47 6.21 -0.67 -6.15
C ILE A 47 4.86 -1.37 -6.36
N MET A 48 4.66 -2.53 -5.72
CA MET A 48 3.40 -3.26 -5.77
C MET A 48 2.24 -2.43 -5.21
N GLY A 49 2.49 -1.73 -4.10
CA GLY A 49 1.54 -0.82 -3.47
C GLY A 49 1.15 0.33 -4.39
N MET A 50 2.09 0.95 -5.09
CA MET A 50 1.78 2.00 -6.09
C MET A 50 0.88 1.47 -7.21
N LEU A 51 1.13 0.27 -7.72
CA LEU A 51 0.29 -0.35 -8.74
C LEU A 51 -1.12 -0.63 -8.22
N LEU A 52 -1.25 -1.25 -7.04
CA LEU A 52 -2.54 -1.54 -6.41
C LEU A 52 -3.32 -0.25 -6.08
N CYS A 53 -2.61 0.81 -5.67
CA CYS A 53 -3.18 2.13 -5.42
C CYS A 53 -3.89 2.72 -6.65
N THR A 54 -3.35 2.53 -7.87
CA THR A 54 -3.98 3.04 -9.10
C THR A 54 -5.29 2.32 -9.44
N ILE A 55 -5.37 1.02 -9.13
CA ILE A 55 -6.53 0.18 -9.43
C ILE A 55 -7.67 0.42 -8.44
N SER A 56 -7.33 0.63 -7.16
CA SER A 56 -8.28 0.83 -6.07
C SER A 56 -8.66 2.30 -5.87
N ILE A 57 -7.79 3.11 -5.26
CA ILE A 57 -8.07 4.51 -4.93
C ILE A 57 -7.87 5.49 -6.09
N GLY A 58 -7.06 5.16 -7.09
CA GLY A 58 -6.91 5.99 -8.29
C GLY A 58 -8.26 6.27 -8.96
N LYS A 59 -9.19 5.30 -8.90
CA LYS A 59 -10.58 5.49 -9.35
C LYS A 59 -11.42 6.35 -8.41
N PHE A 60 -11.19 6.25 -7.10
CA PHE A 60 -11.90 7.04 -6.08
C PHE A 60 -11.57 8.53 -6.18
N ILE A 61 -10.28 8.88 -6.28
CA ILE A 61 -9.80 10.26 -6.39
C ILE A 61 -10.37 10.95 -7.62
N SER A 62 -10.41 10.25 -8.76
CA SER A 62 -10.96 10.77 -10.01
C SER A 62 -12.49 10.90 -9.99
N ALA A 63 -13.19 10.19 -9.11
CA ALA A 63 -14.65 10.25 -9.00
C ALA A 63 -15.16 11.37 -8.09
N ALA A 64 -14.48 11.65 -6.97
CA ALA A 64 -14.81 12.80 -6.10
C ALA A 64 -13.57 13.35 -5.38
N PRO A 65 -12.89 14.38 -5.94
CA PRO A 65 -11.64 14.88 -5.40
C PRO A 65 -11.78 15.63 -4.05
N GLY A 66 -12.96 16.18 -3.75
CA GLY A 66 -13.21 17.00 -2.56
C GLY A 66 -13.76 16.27 -1.32
N HIS A 67 -13.94 14.95 -1.39
CA HIS A 67 -14.54 14.22 -0.27
C HIS A 67 -13.51 13.97 0.85
N PRO A 68 -13.91 14.00 2.15
CA PRO A 68 -13.00 13.73 3.28
C PRO A 68 -12.25 12.39 3.17
N LEU A 69 -12.84 11.38 2.53
CA LEU A 69 -12.15 10.10 2.27
C LEU A 69 -10.98 10.24 1.28
N THR A 70 -11.08 11.15 0.30
CA THR A 70 -10.00 11.44 -0.65
C THR A 70 -8.82 12.09 0.07
N ILE A 71 -9.11 13.00 1.00
CA ILE A 71 -8.11 13.68 1.84
C ILE A 71 -7.36 12.65 2.70
N LEU A 72 -8.08 11.74 3.35
CA LEU A 72 -7.44 10.64 4.09
C LEU A 72 -6.59 9.76 3.17
N GLY A 73 -7.09 9.44 1.97
CA GLY A 73 -6.34 8.69 0.96
C GLY A 73 -5.05 9.38 0.50
N TYR A 74 -5.01 10.71 0.47
CA TYR A 74 -3.79 11.49 0.23
C TYR A 74 -2.83 11.44 1.43
N ILE A 75 -3.33 11.58 2.66
CA ILE A 75 -2.49 11.52 3.87
C ILE A 75 -1.77 10.16 3.94
N PHE A 76 -2.52 9.06 3.85
CA PHE A 76 -1.93 7.71 3.86
C PHE A 76 -1.05 7.48 2.63
N GLY A 77 -1.41 8.04 1.48
CA GLY A 77 -0.59 8.00 0.27
C GLY A 77 0.76 8.69 0.45
N VAL A 78 0.80 9.87 1.06
CA VAL A 78 2.04 10.61 1.35
C VAL A 78 2.88 9.84 2.35
N VAL A 79 2.29 9.30 3.43
CA VAL A 79 3.02 8.48 4.41
C VAL A 79 3.66 7.25 3.76
N ALA A 80 2.91 6.53 2.94
CA ALA A 80 3.42 5.38 2.18
C ALA A 80 4.55 5.78 1.22
N LEU A 81 4.38 6.90 0.50
CA LEU A 81 5.38 7.42 -0.43
C LEU A 81 6.66 7.84 0.29
N THR A 82 6.55 8.53 1.43
CA THR A 82 7.70 8.89 2.27
C THR A 82 8.40 7.63 2.78
N ALA A 83 7.67 6.61 3.22
CA ALA A 83 8.27 5.33 3.63
C ALA A 83 8.99 4.61 2.49
N PHE A 84 8.46 4.68 1.28
CA PHE A 84 9.13 4.14 0.11
C PHE A 84 10.39 4.94 -0.27
N ILE A 85 10.28 6.26 -0.41
CA ILE A 85 11.38 7.14 -0.83
C ILE A 85 12.54 7.08 0.17
N THR A 86 12.25 7.09 1.47
CA THR A 86 13.28 6.98 2.52
C THR A 86 14.08 5.69 2.39
N GLN A 87 13.44 4.57 2.05
CA GLN A 87 14.11 3.30 1.82
C GLN A 87 14.89 3.27 0.51
N VAL A 88 14.36 3.83 -0.58
CA VAL A 88 15.04 3.93 -1.88
C VAL A 88 16.32 4.74 -1.77
N PHE A 89 16.23 5.95 -1.20
CA PHE A 89 17.35 6.90 -1.12
C PHE A 89 18.20 6.79 0.16
N LYS A 90 17.87 5.88 1.09
CA LYS A 90 18.59 5.75 2.38
C LYS A 90 18.58 7.07 3.18
N LEU A 91 17.45 7.78 3.17
CA LEU A 91 17.31 9.03 3.93
C LEU A 91 17.30 8.74 5.43
N GLU A 92 18.05 9.53 6.19
CA GLU A 92 18.19 9.38 7.65
C GLU A 92 17.02 10.03 8.42
N ILE A 93 15.80 9.54 8.18
CA ILE A 93 14.65 9.93 8.99
C ILE A 93 14.57 9.01 10.22
N PRO A 94 14.58 9.52 11.46
CA PRO A 94 14.74 8.73 12.68
C PRO A 94 13.70 7.60 12.86
N VAL A 95 12.49 7.77 12.32
CA VAL A 95 11.42 6.77 12.41
C VAL A 95 11.49 5.74 11.26
N LEU A 96 12.04 6.12 10.11
CA LEU A 96 12.03 5.32 8.87
C LEU A 96 13.41 4.82 8.47
N ARG A 97 14.47 5.11 9.24
CA ARG A 97 15.82 4.59 9.03
C ARG A 97 15.87 3.06 9.18
N ASP A 98 15.06 2.52 10.07
CA ASP A 98 14.93 1.07 10.26
C ASP A 98 14.01 0.48 9.17
N PRO A 99 14.55 -0.37 8.28
CA PRO A 99 13.79 -0.90 7.16
C PRO A 99 12.65 -1.83 7.59
N ALA A 100 12.75 -2.48 8.75
CA ALA A 100 11.65 -3.29 9.29
C ALA A 100 10.46 -2.40 9.71
N LYS A 101 10.74 -1.27 10.35
CA LYS A 101 9.70 -0.29 10.72
C LYS A 101 9.09 0.36 9.49
N ALA A 102 9.90 0.74 8.51
CA ALA A 102 9.41 1.30 7.25
C ALA A 102 8.51 0.31 6.49
N LEU A 103 8.85 -0.98 6.49
CA LEU A 103 8.02 -2.04 5.89
C LEU A 103 6.67 -2.16 6.56
N VAL A 104 6.63 -2.18 7.89
CA VAL A 104 5.38 -2.25 8.65
C VAL A 104 4.54 -0.98 8.42
N ILE A 105 5.13 0.21 8.49
CA ILE A 105 4.44 1.48 8.25
C ILE A 105 3.84 1.50 6.83
N LEU A 106 4.62 1.09 5.83
CA LEU A 106 4.18 1.02 4.44
C LEU A 106 3.00 0.04 4.27
N ALA A 107 3.11 -1.15 4.85
CA ALA A 107 2.05 -2.17 4.78
C ALA A 107 0.75 -1.69 5.47
N VAL A 108 0.87 -1.11 6.67
CA VAL A 108 -0.27 -0.56 7.40
C VAL A 108 -0.91 0.58 6.61
N ALA A 109 -0.11 1.48 6.03
CA ALA A 109 -0.62 2.56 5.20
C ALA A 109 -1.37 2.04 3.95
N LEU A 110 -0.87 0.99 3.29
CA LEU A 110 -1.54 0.35 2.16
C LEU A 110 -2.86 -0.30 2.57
N VAL A 111 -2.88 -1.07 3.66
CA VAL A 111 -4.11 -1.72 4.15
C VAL A 111 -5.17 -0.71 4.58
N LEU A 112 -4.79 0.32 5.34
CA LEU A 112 -5.71 1.39 5.75
C LEU A 112 -6.27 2.14 4.54
N LYS A 113 -5.40 2.44 3.57
CA LYS A 113 -5.79 3.05 2.31
C LYS A 113 -6.77 2.17 1.53
N GLY A 114 -6.50 0.87 1.36
CA GLY A 114 -7.40 -0.08 0.72
C GLY A 114 -8.76 -0.16 1.43
N LEU A 115 -8.78 -0.09 2.77
CA LEU A 115 -10.02 -0.05 3.55
C LEU A 115 -10.85 1.22 3.28
N ILE A 116 -10.20 2.39 3.17
CA ILE A 116 -10.89 3.65 2.81
C ILE A 116 -11.49 3.56 1.41
N ALA A 117 -10.80 2.92 0.47
CA ALA A 117 -11.31 2.68 -0.89
C ALA A 117 -12.63 1.90 -0.88
N ARG A 118 -12.88 1.05 0.13
CA ARG A 118 -14.12 0.27 0.22
C ARG A 118 -15.36 1.13 0.46
N PHE A 119 -15.20 2.33 1.00
CA PHE A 119 -16.32 3.25 1.21
C PHE A 119 -16.71 4.01 -0.08
N GLN A 120 -16.08 3.72 -1.23
CA GLN A 120 -16.46 4.24 -2.55
C GLN A 120 -17.96 4.11 -2.92
N PRO A 121 -18.64 2.97 -2.71
CA PRO A 121 -20.08 2.86 -2.92
C PRO A 121 -20.95 3.69 -1.96
N MET A 122 -20.44 4.17 -0.82
CA MET A 122 -21.17 5.14 0.01
C MET A 122 -21.09 6.56 -0.57
N LEU A 123 -20.08 6.84 -1.40
CA LEU A 123 -19.89 8.12 -2.07
C LEU A 123 -20.84 8.31 -3.27
N SER A 124 -21.21 7.23 -3.97
CA SER A 124 -22.15 7.30 -5.10
C SER A 124 -23.62 7.46 -4.68
N ARG A 125 -23.90 7.63 -3.38
CA ARG A 125 -25.24 7.80 -2.80
C ARG A 125 -25.43 9.14 -2.08
N ALA A 126 -24.43 10.02 -2.08
CA ALA A 126 -24.52 11.40 -1.62
C ALA A 126 -24.53 12.33 -2.84
#